data_AF-A0A9E3DP49-F1
#
_entry.id   AF-A0A9E3DP49-F1
#
_cell.length_a   1.000
_cell.length_b   1.000
_cell.length_c   1.000
_cell.angle_alpha   90.00
_cell.angle_beta   90.00
_cell.angle_gamma   90.00
#
_symmetry.space_group_name_H-M   'P 1'
#
loop_
_entity.id
_entity.type
_entity.pdbx_description
1 polymer ?
#
loop_
_entity_poly.entity_id
_entity_poly.type
_entity_poly.pdbx_seq_one_letter_code
_entity_poly.pdbx_strand_id
1 'polypeptide(L)'
;MTENTNTNTNPGEVVVAGVERILVLARTWLAWDGRPRLAEGGERLYTPHKAIRRHTHHLIDHLAEIEALLGGHSSRPDEWRGSSVTVAGDWAPFTEPDLNEAEQCLPRLADLYVQRLAAAGPD
;
A
#
# COMPACT_ATOMS: atom_id res chain seq x y z
N MET A 1 -17.53 -31.99 -18.01
CA MET A 1 -17.53 -31.86 -16.55
C MET A 1 -16.15 -31.37 -16.15
N THR A 2 -15.94 -30.06 -16.27
CA THR A 2 -14.69 -29.39 -15.88
C THR A 2 -14.99 -28.71 -14.56
N GLU A 3 -14.43 -29.28 -13.50
CA GLU A 3 -14.49 -28.77 -12.14
C GLU A 3 -13.74 -27.43 -12.13
N ASN A 4 -14.49 -26.31 -12.05
CA ASN A 4 -13.92 -25.02 -11.73
C ASN A 4 -13.56 -25.05 -10.23
N THR A 5 -12.34 -25.46 -9.92
CA THR A 5 -11.73 -25.19 -8.61
C THR A 5 -11.47 -23.69 -8.50
N ASN A 6 -12.52 -22.92 -8.22
CA ASN A 6 -12.36 -21.60 -7.62
C ASN A 6 -11.76 -21.83 -6.24
N THR A 7 -10.44 -21.86 -6.15
CA THR A 7 -9.77 -21.75 -4.86
C THR A 7 -10.24 -20.44 -4.28
N ASN A 8 -10.95 -20.55 -3.15
CA ASN A 8 -11.40 -19.43 -2.33
C ASN A 8 -10.16 -18.78 -1.70
N THR A 9 -9.35 -18.13 -2.53
CA THR A 9 -8.08 -17.53 -2.17
C THR A 9 -8.39 -16.26 -1.40
N ASN A 10 -7.86 -16.15 -0.18
CA ASN A 10 -8.09 -15.00 0.67
C ASN A 10 -7.67 -13.72 -0.08
N PRO A 11 -8.58 -12.75 -0.31
CA PRO A 11 -8.26 -11.54 -1.07
C PRO A 11 -7.13 -10.70 -0.44
N GLY A 12 -6.89 -10.86 0.86
CA GLY A 12 -5.75 -10.25 1.55
C GLY A 12 -4.39 -10.71 1.00
N GLU A 13 -4.29 -11.89 0.40
CA GLU A 13 -3.04 -12.36 -0.22
C GLU A 13 -2.60 -11.49 -1.41
N VAL A 14 -3.56 -10.86 -2.11
CA VAL A 14 -3.26 -9.91 -3.19
C VAL A 14 -2.59 -8.65 -2.63
N VAL A 15 -2.95 -8.24 -1.42
CA VAL A 15 -2.34 -7.10 -0.71
C VAL A 15 -0.90 -7.43 -0.33
N VAL A 16 -0.66 -8.62 0.22
CA VAL A 16 0.70 -9.12 0.53
C VAL A 16 1.57 -9.12 -0.71
N ALA A 17 1.10 -9.72 -1.81
CA ALA A 17 1.84 -9.74 -3.07
C ALA A 17 2.09 -8.32 -3.62
N GLY A 18 1.17 -7.38 -3.40
CA GLY A 18 1.36 -5.97 -3.73
C GLY A 18 2.48 -5.31 -2.91
N VAL A 19 2.51 -5.57 -1.60
CA VAL A 19 3.56 -5.09 -0.69
C VAL A 19 4.93 -5.66 -1.05
N GLU A 20 5.01 -6.95 -1.36
CA GLU A 20 6.27 -7.58 -1.79
C GLU A 20 6.82 -6.92 -3.05
N ARG A 21 5.96 -6.67 -4.04
CA ARG A 21 6.36 -6.00 -5.29
C ARG A 21 6.90 -4.59 -5.03
N ILE A 22 6.26 -3.80 -4.17
CA ILE A 22 6.76 -2.46 -3.88
C ILE A 22 8.08 -2.50 -3.11
N LEU A 23 8.28 -3.45 -2.19
CA LEU A 23 9.56 -3.60 -1.47
C LEU A 23 10.70 -4.02 -2.41
N VAL A 24 10.42 -4.86 -3.41
CA VAL A 24 11.39 -5.18 -4.48
C VAL A 24 11.80 -3.92 -5.23
N LEU A 25 10.84 -3.05 -5.58
CA LEU A 25 11.15 -1.76 -6.21
C LEU A 25 11.90 -0.83 -5.26
N ALA A 26 11.52 -0.78 -3.99
CA ALA A 26 12.10 0.10 -2.99
C ALA A 26 13.60 -0.15 -2.78
N ARG A 27 14.04 -1.41 -2.87
CA ARG A 27 15.47 -1.77 -2.85
C ARG A 27 16.28 -1.08 -3.94
N THR A 28 15.68 -0.74 -5.08
CA THR A 28 16.36 -0.03 -6.18
C THR A 28 16.49 1.48 -5.92
N TRP A 29 15.69 2.03 -5.00
CA TRP A 29 15.62 3.47 -4.76
C TRP A 29 16.76 4.00 -3.88
N LEU A 30 17.56 3.12 -3.27
CA LEU A 30 18.83 3.51 -2.63
C LEU A 30 19.79 4.19 -3.64
N ALA A 31 19.65 3.87 -4.92
CA ALA A 31 20.39 4.49 -6.02
C ALA A 31 19.62 5.62 -6.72
N TRP A 32 18.54 6.14 -6.11
CA TRP A 32 17.73 7.19 -6.70
C TRP A 32 18.56 8.47 -6.96
N ASP A 33 18.44 9.04 -8.16
CA ASP A 33 19.23 10.18 -8.63
C ASP A 33 18.69 11.54 -8.18
N GLY A 34 17.72 11.54 -7.25
CA GLY A 34 17.03 12.75 -6.79
C GLY A 34 15.98 13.29 -7.77
N ARG A 35 15.78 12.66 -8.94
CA ARG A 35 14.77 13.12 -9.91
C ARG A 35 13.46 12.37 -9.75
N PRO A 36 12.34 13.06 -9.52
CA PRO A 36 11.06 12.40 -9.37
C PRO A 36 10.55 11.83 -10.70
N ARG A 37 9.61 10.90 -10.63
CA ARG A 37 8.90 10.36 -11.78
C ARG A 37 7.49 10.95 -11.85
N LEU A 38 7.05 11.28 -13.06
CA LEU A 38 5.65 11.60 -13.31
C LEU A 38 4.88 10.31 -13.54
N ALA A 39 3.70 10.21 -12.94
CA ALA A 39 2.74 9.18 -13.25
C ALA A 39 2.16 9.38 -14.66
N GLU A 40 1.51 8.34 -15.15
CA GLU A 40 0.68 8.43 -16.35
C GLU A 40 -0.38 9.54 -16.18
N GLY A 41 -0.50 10.41 -17.20
CA GLY A 41 -1.32 11.62 -17.15
C GLY A 41 -0.61 12.88 -16.65
N GLY A 42 0.61 12.78 -16.10
CA GLY A 42 1.46 13.94 -15.78
C GLY A 42 1.04 14.75 -14.55
N GLU A 43 -0.10 14.46 -13.93
CA GLU A 43 -0.63 15.22 -12.79
C GLU A 43 -0.02 14.83 -11.44
N ARG A 44 0.55 13.62 -11.33
CA ARG A 44 1.09 13.10 -10.07
C ARG A 44 2.58 12.88 -10.19
N LEU A 45 3.30 13.43 -9.23
CA LEU A 45 4.73 13.28 -9.09
C LEU A 45 5.05 12.27 -7.98
N TYR A 46 6.01 11.38 -8.21
CA TYR A 46 6.44 10.36 -7.26
C TYR A 46 7.95 10.41 -7.03
N THR A 47 8.32 10.50 -5.76
CA THR A 47 9.65 10.24 -5.21
C THR A 47 9.61 8.92 -4.42
N PRO A 48 10.75 8.31 -4.06
CA PRO A 48 10.78 7.12 -3.22
C PRO A 48 10.00 7.28 -1.90
N HIS A 49 10.26 8.36 -1.17
CA HIS A 49 9.57 8.66 0.09
C HIS A 49 8.06 8.85 -0.10
N LYS A 50 7.65 9.57 -1.15
CA LYS A 50 6.21 9.71 -1.45
C LYS A 50 5.58 8.37 -1.79
N ALA A 51 6.27 7.51 -2.54
CA ALA A 51 5.77 6.19 -2.88
C ALA A 51 5.53 5.36 -1.61
N ILE A 52 6.53 5.23 -0.72
CA ILE A 52 6.37 4.52 0.56
C ILE A 52 5.23 5.12 1.38
N ARG A 53 5.23 6.44 1.58
CA ARG A 53 4.17 7.14 2.34
C ARG A 53 2.78 6.88 1.77
N ARG A 54 2.62 6.89 0.44
CA ARG A 54 1.34 6.60 -0.22
C ARG A 54 0.92 5.16 -0.04
N HIS A 55 1.83 4.20 -0.17
CA HIS A 55 1.50 2.80 0.10
C HIS A 55 1.07 2.59 1.56
N THR A 56 1.81 3.15 2.52
CA THR A 56 1.43 3.10 3.94
C THR A 56 0.07 3.71 4.18
N HIS A 57 -0.19 4.93 3.68
CA HIS A 57 -1.49 5.59 3.86
C HIS A 57 -2.62 4.81 3.20
N HIS A 58 -2.44 4.34 1.95
CA HIS A 58 -3.46 3.53 1.28
C HIS A 58 -3.82 2.26 2.05
N LEU A 59 -2.82 1.60 2.66
CA LEU A 59 -3.06 0.42 3.51
C LEU A 59 -3.78 0.79 4.81
N ILE A 60 -3.52 1.96 5.38
CA ILE A 60 -4.23 2.40 6.60
C ILE A 60 -5.68 2.78 6.25
N ASP A 61 -5.87 3.54 5.17
CA ASP A 61 -7.17 4.05 4.72
C ASP A 61 -8.12 2.89 4.41
N HIS A 62 -7.69 1.91 3.60
CA HIS A 62 -8.52 0.76 3.26
C HIS A 62 -8.73 -0.18 4.47
N LEU A 63 -7.76 -0.31 5.38
CA LEU A 63 -8.00 -1.07 6.61
C LEU A 63 -9.09 -0.38 7.47
N ALA A 64 -9.06 0.94 7.58
CA ALA A 64 -10.11 1.69 8.28
C ALA A 64 -11.48 1.55 7.60
N GLU A 65 -11.53 1.53 6.26
CA GLU A 65 -12.77 1.25 5.51
C GLU A 65 -13.30 -0.16 5.80
N ILE A 66 -12.44 -1.18 5.80
CA ILE A 66 -12.83 -2.57 6.12
C ILE A 66 -13.39 -2.65 7.54
N GLU A 67 -12.71 -2.08 8.54
CA GLU A 67 -13.19 -2.10 9.92
C GLU A 67 -14.52 -1.35 10.09
N ALA A 68 -14.73 -0.24 9.37
CA ALA A 68 -16.01 0.46 9.38
C ALA A 68 -17.14 -0.43 8.82
N LEU A 69 -16.90 -1.09 7.68
CA LEU A 69 -17.87 -1.98 7.05
C LEU A 69 -18.20 -3.19 7.91
N LEU A 70 -17.18 -3.86 8.48
CA LEU A 70 -17.38 -4.99 9.40
C LEU A 70 -18.14 -4.59 10.68
N GLY A 71 -17.99 -3.34 11.11
CA GLY A 71 -18.75 -2.76 12.22
C GLY A 71 -20.17 -2.28 11.86
N GLY A 72 -20.60 -2.39 10.59
CA GLY A 72 -21.90 -1.88 10.14
C GLY A 72 -21.98 -0.35 10.04
N HIS A 73 -20.85 0.34 9.95
CA HIS A 73 -20.76 1.79 9.84
C HIS A 73 -20.36 2.22 8.41
N SER A 74 -20.71 3.45 8.02
CA SER A 74 -20.17 4.05 6.80
C SER A 74 -18.70 4.43 6.99
N SER A 75 -17.87 4.19 5.97
CA SER A 75 -16.50 4.69 5.96
C SER A 75 -16.45 6.22 5.84
N ARG A 76 -15.41 6.83 6.42
CA ARG A 76 -15.15 8.26 6.27
C ARG A 76 -14.40 8.49 4.94
N PRO A 77 -14.77 9.50 4.13
CA PRO A 77 -14.09 9.77 2.87
C PRO A 77 -12.65 10.30 3.07
N ASP A 78 -11.74 9.95 2.15
CA ASP A 78 -10.42 10.59 2.01
C ASP A 78 -10.57 11.97 1.36
N GLU A 79 -10.47 13.03 2.18
CA GLU A 79 -10.47 14.42 1.71
C GLU A 79 -9.06 14.96 1.40
N TRP A 80 -8.01 14.28 1.86
CA TRP A 80 -6.63 14.73 1.72
C TRP A 80 -6.09 14.54 0.31
N ARG A 81 -6.55 13.49 -0.40
CA ARG A 81 -6.14 13.18 -1.79
C ARG A 81 -4.62 13.09 -1.93
N GLY A 82 -3.99 12.30 -1.07
CA GLY A 82 -2.54 12.34 -0.86
C GLY A 82 -1.67 12.10 -2.11
N SER A 83 -2.19 11.50 -3.17
CA SER A 83 -1.47 11.33 -4.44
C SER A 83 -1.18 12.67 -5.15
N SER A 84 -2.04 13.67 -4.96
CA SER A 84 -1.89 15.01 -5.51
C SER A 84 -0.89 15.89 -4.76
N VAL A 85 -0.50 15.50 -3.54
CA VAL A 85 0.36 16.31 -2.66
C VAL A 85 1.76 15.73 -2.57
N THR A 86 2.77 16.56 -2.76
CA THR A 86 4.18 16.25 -2.45
C THR A 86 4.65 17.21 -1.36
N VAL A 87 5.08 16.69 -0.22
CA VAL A 87 5.54 17.48 0.93
C VAL A 87 7.06 17.57 0.97
N ALA A 88 7.62 18.47 1.80
CA ALA A 88 9.06 18.67 1.89
C ALA A 88 9.84 17.37 2.20
N GLY A 89 9.32 16.53 3.10
CA GLY A 89 9.94 15.25 3.44
C GLY A 89 10.01 14.24 2.28
N ASP A 90 9.10 14.34 1.30
CA ASP A 90 9.11 13.45 0.14
C ASP A 90 10.35 13.64 -0.75
N TRP A 91 11.05 14.77 -0.62
CA TRP A 91 12.23 15.11 -1.43
C TRP A 91 13.56 14.64 -0.84
N ALA A 92 13.56 14.08 0.37
CA ALA A 92 14.79 13.59 1.00
C ALA A 92 15.41 12.44 0.18
N PRO A 93 16.74 12.23 0.27
CA PRO A 93 17.35 10.99 -0.21
C PRO A 93 16.69 9.77 0.46
N PHE A 94 16.57 8.66 -0.28
CA PHE A 94 16.07 7.40 0.26
C PHE A 94 17.25 6.54 0.74
N THR A 95 17.23 6.15 2.00
CA THR A 95 18.38 5.55 2.69
C THR A 95 18.10 4.11 3.14
N GLU A 96 19.14 3.40 3.57
CA GLU A 96 19.01 2.04 4.12
C GLU A 96 18.09 1.99 5.36
N PRO A 97 18.16 2.94 6.32
CA PRO A 97 17.16 3.05 7.37
C PRO A 97 15.72 3.16 6.88
N ASP A 98 15.47 3.96 5.84
CA ASP A 98 14.11 4.15 5.28
C ASP A 98 13.58 2.88 4.64
N LEU A 99 14.45 2.16 3.91
CA LEU A 99 14.14 0.85 3.35
C LEU A 99 13.83 -0.16 4.46
N ASN A 100 14.68 -0.24 5.48
CA ASN A 100 14.47 -1.15 6.60
C ASN A 100 13.15 -0.84 7.32
N GLU A 101 12.81 0.43 7.54
CA GLU A 101 11.52 0.80 8.09
C GLU A 101 10.36 0.27 7.23
N ALA A 102 10.42 0.48 5.90
CA ALA A 102 9.40 -0.01 4.99
C ALA A 102 9.29 -1.55 5.01
N GLU A 103 10.41 -2.27 5.01
CA GLU A 103 10.48 -3.73 5.07
C GLU A 103 9.94 -4.29 6.38
N GLN A 104 10.08 -3.57 7.49
CA GLN A 104 9.49 -3.97 8.77
C GLN A 104 8.00 -3.63 8.83
N CYS A 105 7.59 -2.45 8.36
CA CYS A 105 6.23 -1.94 8.59
C CYS A 105 5.20 -2.45 7.58
N LEU A 106 5.50 -2.42 6.28
CA LEU A 106 4.50 -2.73 5.25
C LEU A 106 4.00 -4.17 5.27
N PRO A 107 4.86 -5.21 5.47
CA PRO A 107 4.37 -6.59 5.53
C PRO A 107 3.41 -6.81 6.70
N ARG A 108 3.71 -6.25 7.88
CA ARG A 108 2.82 -6.34 9.05
C ARG A 108 1.46 -5.69 8.79
N LEU A 109 1.41 -4.57 8.05
CA LEU A 109 0.14 -3.98 7.63
C LEU A 109 -0.61 -4.89 6.65
N ALA A 110 0.08 -5.50 5.68
CA ALA A 110 -0.55 -6.44 4.74
C ALA A 110 -1.09 -7.70 5.44
N ASP A 111 -0.38 -8.22 6.44
CA ASP A 111 -0.83 -9.38 7.22
C ASP A 111 -2.17 -9.13 7.92
N LEU A 112 -2.43 -7.88 8.33
CA LEU A 112 -3.75 -7.51 8.89
C LEU A 112 -4.86 -7.71 7.87
N TYR A 113 -4.65 -7.46 6.58
CA TYR A 113 -5.68 -7.70 5.56
C TYR A 113 -6.01 -9.19 5.44
N VAL A 114 -4.99 -10.05 5.42
CA VAL A 114 -5.18 -11.51 5.40
C VAL A 114 -6.01 -11.93 6.60
N GLN A 115 -5.65 -11.47 7.80
CA GLN A 115 -6.35 -11.83 9.04
C GLN A 115 -7.79 -11.32 9.05
N ARG A 116 -8.02 -10.05 8.67
CA ARG A 116 -9.35 -9.43 8.70
C ARG A 116 -10.28 -10.01 7.65
N LEU A 117 -9.81 -10.22 6.43
CA LEU A 117 -10.63 -10.77 5.36
C LEU A 117 -10.89 -12.28 5.56
N ALA A 118 -9.96 -13.02 6.14
CA ALA A 118 -10.24 -14.40 6.58
C ALA A 118 -11.31 -14.45 7.67
N ALA A 119 -11.25 -13.54 8.65
CA ALA A 119 -12.19 -13.48 9.75
C ALA A 119 -13.58 -12.99 9.33
N ALA A 120 -13.67 -12.13 8.31
CA ALA A 120 -14.93 -11.68 7.72
C ALA A 120 -15.73 -12.84 7.09
N GLY A 121 -15.04 -13.90 6.68
CA GLY A 121 -15.65 -15.01 5.95
C GLY A 121 -15.83 -14.69 4.46
N PRO A 122 -16.23 -15.69 3.66
CA PRO A 122 -16.19 -15.59 2.21
C PRO A 122 -17.33 -14.80 1.56
N ASP A 123 -18.41 -14.48 2.29
CA ASP A 123 -19.74 -14.14 1.72
C ASP A 123 -20.14 -15.05 0.52
#